data_AF-A0A2P8VDV0-F1
#
_entry.id   AF-A0A2P8VDV0-F1
#
_cell.length_a   1.000
_cell.length_b   1.000
_cell.length_c   1.000
_cell.angle_alpha   90.00
_cell.angle_beta   90.00
_cell.angle_gamma   90.00
#
_symmetry.space_group_name_H-M   'P 1'
#
loop_
_entity.id
_entity.type
_entity.pdbx_description
1 polymer ?
#
loop_
_entity_poly.entity_id
_entity_poly.type
_entity_poly.pdbx_seq_one_letter_code
_entity_poly.pdbx_strand_id
1 'polypeptide(L)'
;MKIFSSRRYRLLAAFLLGLCLALLGSCGDGNPLSSVAGVDSVESARSALESSIMPRIDVGSSLVADEVAARYTVDAVEEPLPPVEQFPLYAAQPGSGGNQVYIEIFSSSEKANIDRQNERWLVEVADAFNAQNETLPSGETIQVGIRQIASGTAARLLQAGTAQPNGYSPSNDLWVAMVQSQGVNTVPVVDRLAPNTAGWVLPGAVYDQLAESGEVNFERLLNAIASGQISVAYPNPYSSSTALNLLYTLYWRAAGPQEYGGELTVSELQTPQVNSVFEQFQSQVLITTPTTLDLQELFLRDQDKLQAFPLEYQNYLSLKEVPGFEDTEFIPFGIPHNNPMVGFAWNSPAQQAALERFAQFATTSEMQTLAEQQGFVETDYLKTAKTPPVPSGEVLLAAQSNWKLRKDAGRTVYMEMVIDTSGSMDGQPLQAVQDALRIAAG
;
A
#
# COMPACT_ATOMS: atom_id res chain seq x y z
N MET A 1 -63.57 0.26 -46.68
CA MET A 1 -64.10 0.60 -45.34
C MET A 1 -63.14 0.00 -44.32
N LYS A 2 -62.24 0.79 -43.70
CA LYS A 2 -62.43 1.45 -42.38
C LYS A 2 -62.95 0.40 -41.37
N ILE A 3 -62.26 0.04 -40.29
CA ILE A 3 -61.90 0.87 -39.13
C ILE A 3 -60.89 0.05 -38.30
N PHE A 4 -59.58 0.32 -38.32
CA PHE A 4 -58.69 -0.18 -37.23
C PHE A 4 -57.43 0.68 -36.98
N SER A 5 -57.20 1.77 -37.72
CA SER A 5 -56.06 2.66 -37.45
C SER A 5 -56.35 3.70 -36.35
N SER A 6 -57.58 4.12 -36.09
CA SER A 6 -57.80 5.30 -35.23
C SER A 6 -57.49 5.10 -33.74
N ARG A 7 -57.54 3.88 -33.20
CA ARG A 7 -57.30 3.64 -31.75
C ARG A 7 -55.83 3.67 -31.37
N ARG A 8 -54.94 3.11 -32.19
CA ARG A 8 -53.49 3.13 -31.94
C ARG A 8 -52.91 4.53 -32.10
N TYR A 9 -53.35 5.29 -33.10
CA TYR A 9 -52.95 6.70 -33.24
C TYR A 9 -53.51 7.59 -32.12
N ARG A 10 -54.71 7.32 -31.59
CA ARG A 10 -55.25 8.04 -30.43
C ARG A 10 -54.52 7.72 -29.13
N LEU A 11 -54.11 6.47 -28.93
CA LEU A 11 -53.30 6.06 -27.78
C LEU A 11 -51.87 6.62 -27.86
N LEU A 12 -51.26 6.61 -29.05
CA LEU A 12 -49.93 7.18 -29.26
C LEU A 12 -49.96 8.71 -29.14
N ALA A 13 -50.99 9.37 -29.66
CA ALA A 13 -51.18 10.82 -29.51
C ALA A 13 -51.50 11.21 -28.06
N ALA A 14 -52.28 10.41 -27.32
CA ALA A 14 -52.54 10.64 -25.90
C ALA A 14 -51.29 10.39 -25.04
N PHE A 15 -50.46 9.41 -25.38
CA PHE A 15 -49.18 9.16 -24.74
C PHE A 15 -48.18 10.28 -25.02
N LEU A 16 -48.07 10.74 -26.28
CA LEU A 16 -47.22 11.87 -26.65
C LEU A 16 -47.73 13.20 -26.08
N LEU A 17 -49.04 13.45 -26.03
CA LEU A 17 -49.58 14.61 -25.32
C LEU A 17 -49.34 14.52 -23.81
N GLY A 18 -49.45 13.33 -23.20
CA GLY A 18 -49.15 13.11 -21.80
C GLY A 18 -47.67 13.31 -21.47
N LEU A 19 -46.78 12.87 -22.35
CA LEU A 19 -45.33 13.08 -22.24
C LEU A 19 -44.97 14.56 -22.46
N CYS A 20 -45.59 15.24 -23.43
CA CYS A 20 -45.41 16.67 -23.64
C CYS A 20 -46.00 17.50 -22.50
N LEU A 21 -47.12 17.11 -21.89
CA LEU A 21 -47.69 17.78 -20.71
C LEU A 21 -46.85 17.53 -19.44
N ALA A 22 -46.23 16.35 -19.31
CA ALA A 22 -45.27 16.07 -18.23
C ALA A 22 -43.95 16.86 -18.39
N LEU A 23 -43.49 17.06 -19.62
CA LEU A 23 -42.30 17.86 -19.94
C LEU A 23 -42.58 19.38 -19.87
N LEU A 24 -43.78 19.84 -20.26
CA LEU A 24 -44.19 21.25 -20.13
C LEU A 24 -44.56 21.63 -18.68
N GLY A 25 -45.02 20.67 -17.87
CA GLY A 25 -45.20 20.85 -16.42
C GLY A 25 -43.88 20.97 -15.64
N SER A 26 -42.74 20.68 -16.28
CA SER A 26 -41.40 20.82 -15.70
C SER A 26 -40.68 22.11 -16.14
N CYS A 27 -41.29 22.93 -17.00
CA CYS A 27 -40.71 24.20 -17.50
C CYS A 27 -41.68 25.40 -17.39
N GLY A 28 -42.73 25.29 -16.58
CA GLY A 28 -43.59 26.42 -16.23
C GLY A 28 -43.20 27.01 -14.88
N ASP A 29 -43.22 28.35 -14.78
CA ASP A 29 -42.82 29.20 -13.63
C ASP A 29 -43.56 28.95 -12.28
N GLY A 30 -44.16 27.77 -12.08
CA GLY A 30 -44.92 27.41 -10.89
C GLY A 30 -44.67 26.00 -10.36
N ASN A 31 -43.65 25.27 -10.82
CA ASN A 31 -43.30 23.96 -10.28
C ASN A 31 -42.28 24.10 -9.12
N PRO A 32 -42.57 23.65 -7.89
CA PRO A 32 -41.64 23.73 -6.74
C PRO A 32 -40.36 22.90 -6.89
N LEU A 33 -40.20 22.18 -8.00
CA LEU A 33 -39.06 21.34 -8.34
C LEU A 33 -38.18 21.90 -9.48
N SER A 34 -38.54 23.03 -10.10
CA SER A 34 -37.75 23.65 -11.19
C SER A 34 -36.93 24.87 -10.78
N SER A 35 -36.85 25.18 -9.48
CA SER A 35 -36.02 26.28 -8.97
C SER A 35 -34.77 25.77 -8.25
N VAL A 36 -33.98 24.90 -8.90
CA VAL A 36 -32.55 24.91 -8.55
C VAL A 36 -32.00 26.13 -9.27
N ALA A 37 -31.80 27.23 -8.52
CA ALA A 37 -31.20 28.45 -9.05
C ALA A 37 -29.96 28.08 -9.87
N GLY A 38 -29.82 28.65 -11.08
CA GLY A 38 -28.66 28.40 -11.93
C GLY A 38 -27.40 28.65 -11.12
N VAL A 39 -26.60 27.61 -10.92
CA VAL A 39 -25.36 27.69 -10.17
C VAL A 39 -24.28 28.19 -11.12
N ASP A 40 -23.96 29.47 -11.02
CA ASP A 40 -22.96 30.15 -11.86
C ASP A 40 -21.72 30.60 -11.05
N SER A 41 -21.75 30.39 -9.73
CA SER A 41 -20.77 30.88 -8.76
C SER A 41 -20.82 30.04 -7.47
N VAL A 42 -19.77 30.10 -6.66
CA VAL A 42 -19.74 29.40 -5.36
C VAL A 42 -20.81 29.97 -4.42
N GLU A 43 -21.04 31.28 -4.47
CA GLU A 43 -22.05 31.98 -3.70
C GLU A 43 -23.48 31.59 -4.11
N SER A 44 -23.77 31.43 -5.41
CA SER A 44 -25.08 30.93 -5.86
C SER A 44 -25.28 29.46 -5.53
N ALA A 45 -24.24 28.62 -5.61
CA ALA A 45 -24.27 27.23 -5.17
C ALA A 45 -24.62 27.13 -3.68
N ARG A 46 -23.93 27.91 -2.85
CA ARG A 46 -24.16 27.97 -1.41
C ARG A 46 -25.57 28.46 -1.08
N SER A 47 -26.03 29.52 -1.75
CA SER A 47 -27.39 30.05 -1.56
C SER A 47 -28.46 29.05 -1.98
N ALA A 48 -28.24 28.29 -3.06
CA ALA A 48 -29.14 27.21 -3.49
C ALA A 48 -29.17 26.06 -2.46
N LEU A 49 -28.02 25.66 -1.92
CA LEU A 49 -27.94 24.67 -0.83
C LEU A 49 -28.69 25.14 0.42
N GLU A 50 -28.40 26.35 0.89
CA GLU A 50 -29.01 26.95 2.10
C GLU A 50 -30.53 27.11 1.96
N SER A 51 -31.04 27.47 0.77
CA SER A 51 -32.47 27.70 0.54
C SER A 51 -33.27 26.44 0.18
N SER A 52 -32.64 25.46 -0.45
CA SER A 52 -33.37 24.34 -1.09
C SER A 52 -33.09 22.99 -0.43
N ILE A 53 -31.85 22.77 0.03
CA ILE A 53 -31.40 21.48 0.57
C ILE A 53 -31.34 21.51 2.09
N MET A 54 -30.66 22.50 2.68
CA MET A 54 -30.50 22.62 4.14
C MET A 54 -31.82 22.59 4.92
N PRO A 55 -32.92 23.24 4.49
CA PRO A 55 -34.19 23.20 5.23
C PRO A 55 -34.87 21.82 5.19
N ARG A 56 -34.40 20.91 4.31
CA ARG A 56 -34.89 19.53 4.17
C ARG A 56 -34.01 18.52 4.89
N ILE A 57 -32.87 18.95 5.46
CA ILE A 57 -31.99 18.12 6.28
C ILE A 57 -32.46 18.26 7.72
N ASP A 58 -32.95 17.16 8.29
CA ASP A 58 -33.16 17.06 9.73
C ASP A 58 -31.90 16.47 10.37
N VAL A 59 -31.31 17.19 11.32
CA VAL A 59 -30.09 16.76 12.01
C VAL A 59 -30.48 16.30 13.40
N GLY A 60 -30.60 14.98 13.56
CA GLY A 60 -30.71 14.34 14.86
C GLY A 60 -29.34 14.05 15.44
N SER A 61 -29.16 14.26 16.75
CA SER A 61 -28.02 13.73 17.49
C SER A 61 -28.50 12.64 18.45
N SER A 62 -27.84 11.49 18.40
CA SER A 62 -28.06 10.40 19.34
C SER A 62 -26.72 10.07 20.00
N LEU A 63 -26.48 10.68 21.16
CA LEU A 63 -25.27 10.42 21.93
C LEU A 63 -25.45 9.16 22.76
N VAL A 64 -24.49 8.24 22.67
CA VAL A 64 -24.37 7.11 23.59
C VAL A 64 -23.55 7.58 24.79
N ALA A 65 -24.12 7.53 26.00
CA ALA A 65 -23.38 7.89 27.20
C ALA A 65 -22.21 6.93 27.43
N ASP A 66 -21.07 7.43 27.89
CA ASP A 66 -19.86 6.64 28.14
C ASP A 66 -20.12 5.42 29.04
N GLU A 67 -20.99 5.55 30.04
CA GLU A 67 -21.37 4.44 30.93
C GLU A 67 -22.10 3.31 30.18
N VAL A 68 -22.89 3.66 29.16
CA VAL A 68 -23.58 2.70 28.30
C VAL A 68 -22.58 2.08 27.32
N ALA A 69 -21.74 2.90 26.67
CA ALA A 69 -20.71 2.43 25.75
C ALA A 69 -19.71 1.48 26.43
N ALA A 70 -19.27 1.79 27.65
CA ALA A 70 -18.32 0.98 28.42
C ALA A 70 -18.87 -0.41 28.83
N ARG A 71 -20.19 -0.63 28.76
CA ARG A 71 -20.81 -1.94 29.02
C ARG A 71 -20.81 -2.85 27.79
N TYR A 72 -20.51 -2.31 26.61
CA TYR A 72 -20.36 -3.07 25.38
C TYR A 72 -18.88 -3.27 25.08
N THR A 73 -18.33 -4.38 25.52
CA THR A 73 -17.09 -4.92 24.96
C THR A 73 -17.47 -5.82 23.79
N VAL A 74 -17.10 -5.41 22.58
CA VAL A 74 -17.03 -6.34 21.45
C VAL A 74 -15.74 -7.13 21.59
N ASP A 75 -15.82 -8.45 21.40
CA ASP A 75 -14.62 -9.27 21.31
C ASP A 75 -13.83 -8.82 20.08
N ALA A 76 -12.52 -8.70 20.24
CA ALA A 76 -11.63 -8.36 19.15
C ALA A 76 -11.74 -9.37 18.02
N VAL A 77 -12.10 -8.89 16.83
CA VAL A 77 -12.17 -9.70 15.62
C VAL A 77 -10.83 -9.52 14.90
N GLU A 78 -10.14 -10.62 14.64
CA GLU A 78 -8.91 -10.58 13.87
C GLU A 78 -9.20 -9.96 12.50
N GLU A 79 -8.40 -8.95 12.13
CA GLU A 79 -8.55 -8.27 10.83
C GLU A 79 -8.42 -9.31 9.71
N PRO A 80 -9.51 -9.57 8.94
CA PRO A 80 -9.51 -10.61 7.92
C PRO A 80 -8.52 -10.24 6.82
N LEU A 81 -7.72 -11.21 6.39
CA LEU A 81 -6.85 -11.01 5.24
C LEU A 81 -7.68 -10.93 3.94
N PRO A 82 -7.33 -10.03 3.02
CA PRO A 82 -7.97 -9.98 1.72
C PRO A 82 -7.70 -11.29 0.95
N PRO A 83 -8.72 -11.88 0.30
CA PRO A 83 -8.54 -13.06 -0.54
C PRO A 83 -7.55 -12.76 -1.69
N VAL A 84 -6.75 -13.76 -2.05
CA VAL A 84 -5.65 -13.61 -3.01
C VAL A 84 -6.12 -13.13 -4.39
N GLU A 85 -7.36 -13.46 -4.76
CA GLU A 85 -7.99 -13.11 -6.03
C GLU A 85 -8.26 -11.61 -6.19
N GLN A 86 -8.24 -10.83 -5.10
CA GLN A 86 -8.35 -9.36 -5.17
C GLN A 86 -7.07 -8.70 -5.70
N PHE A 87 -5.93 -9.40 -5.63
CA PHE A 87 -4.68 -8.89 -6.13
C PHE A 87 -4.51 -9.22 -7.60
N PRO A 88 -4.14 -8.24 -8.44
CA PRO A 88 -4.01 -8.47 -9.87
C PRO A 88 -2.87 -9.42 -10.18
N LEU A 89 -3.09 -10.26 -11.18
CA LEU A 89 -2.14 -11.23 -11.71
C LEU A 89 -1.78 -10.84 -13.15
N TYR A 90 -0.49 -10.61 -13.39
CA TYR A 90 0.05 -10.21 -14.69
C TYR A 90 0.92 -11.32 -15.30
N ALA A 91 1.35 -11.09 -16.54
CA ALA A 91 2.04 -12.05 -17.40
C ALA A 91 1.18 -13.30 -17.66
N ALA A 92 1.69 -14.51 -17.41
CA ALA A 92 0.91 -15.73 -17.66
C ALA A 92 -0.23 -15.89 -16.65
N GLN A 93 -1.35 -16.44 -17.14
CA GLN A 93 -2.49 -16.82 -16.30
C GLN A 93 -2.46 -18.33 -16.03
N PRO A 94 -2.99 -18.81 -14.88
CA PRO A 94 -3.11 -20.24 -14.62
C PRO A 94 -4.02 -20.89 -15.68
N GLY A 95 -3.49 -21.88 -16.39
CA GLY A 95 -4.20 -22.59 -17.47
C GLY A 95 -4.33 -24.08 -17.21
N SER A 96 -5.39 -24.69 -17.74
CA SER A 96 -5.69 -26.13 -17.61
C SER A 96 -5.46 -26.94 -18.88
N GLY A 97 -4.62 -26.48 -19.81
CA GLY A 97 -4.36 -27.18 -21.08
C GLY A 97 -2.99 -26.89 -21.69
N GLY A 98 -2.24 -27.95 -21.98
CA GLY A 98 -0.90 -27.89 -22.58
C GLY A 98 0.13 -28.71 -21.80
N ASN A 99 1.29 -28.97 -22.40
CA ASN A 99 2.47 -29.52 -21.72
C ASN A 99 3.23 -28.36 -21.07
N GLN A 100 2.75 -27.85 -19.93
CA GLN A 100 3.24 -26.63 -19.30
C GLN A 100 3.44 -26.78 -17.79
N VAL A 101 4.44 -26.09 -17.26
CA VAL A 101 4.64 -25.87 -15.83
C VAL A 101 4.38 -24.39 -15.54
N TYR A 102 3.27 -24.11 -14.87
CA TYR A 102 2.95 -22.77 -14.38
C TYR A 102 3.56 -22.54 -13.01
N ILE A 103 4.19 -21.38 -12.83
CA ILE A 103 4.63 -20.86 -11.55
C ILE A 103 4.02 -19.49 -11.29
N GLU A 104 3.47 -19.30 -10.09
CA GLU A 104 3.01 -18.00 -9.63
C GLU A 104 3.99 -17.41 -8.61
N ILE A 105 4.35 -16.14 -8.80
CA ILE A 105 5.28 -15.43 -7.92
C ILE A 105 4.55 -14.24 -7.29
N PHE A 106 4.51 -14.20 -5.97
CA PHE A 106 4.08 -13.00 -5.25
C PHE A 106 5.22 -11.99 -5.25
N SER A 107 4.97 -10.77 -5.72
CA SER A 107 5.99 -9.72 -5.83
C SER A 107 5.47 -8.40 -5.30
N SER A 108 6.38 -7.62 -4.71
CA SER A 108 6.08 -6.31 -4.14
C SER A 108 5.55 -5.33 -5.19
N SER A 109 4.73 -4.38 -4.74
CA SER A 109 4.14 -3.37 -5.63
C SER A 109 5.19 -2.58 -6.41
N GLU A 110 6.36 -2.32 -5.81
CA GLU A 110 7.44 -1.58 -6.47
C GLU A 110 8.08 -2.32 -7.65
N LYS A 111 7.79 -3.63 -7.82
CA LYS A 111 8.28 -4.44 -8.95
C LYS A 111 7.17 -4.97 -9.86
N ALA A 112 5.93 -4.93 -9.41
CA ALA A 112 4.80 -5.57 -10.06
C ALA A 112 3.60 -4.64 -10.30
N ASN A 113 3.79 -3.32 -10.31
CA ASN A 113 2.74 -2.36 -10.64
C ASN A 113 2.84 -1.90 -12.10
N ILE A 114 1.96 -2.43 -12.96
CA ILE A 114 1.97 -2.10 -14.41
C ILE A 114 1.55 -0.66 -14.73
N ASP A 115 0.94 0.05 -13.78
CA ASP A 115 0.42 1.40 -13.99
C ASP A 115 1.55 2.45 -14.00
N ARG A 116 2.77 2.07 -13.58
CA ARG A 116 3.93 2.96 -13.52
C ARG A 116 5.18 2.32 -14.11
N GLN A 117 5.87 3.06 -14.97
CA GLN A 117 7.00 2.51 -15.76
C GLN A 117 8.17 2.06 -14.89
N ASN A 118 8.39 2.70 -13.75
CA ASN A 118 9.48 2.41 -12.82
C ASN A 118 9.12 1.33 -11.78
N GLU A 119 7.89 0.79 -11.81
CA GLU A 119 7.39 -0.15 -10.80
C GLU A 119 6.98 -1.51 -11.39
N ARG A 120 7.30 -1.78 -12.66
CA ARG A 120 6.78 -2.94 -13.41
C ARG A 120 7.85 -3.94 -13.84
N TRP A 121 9.08 -3.77 -13.39
CA TRP A 121 10.26 -4.51 -13.83
C TRP A 121 10.03 -6.02 -13.87
N LEU A 122 9.55 -6.63 -12.78
CA LEU A 122 9.43 -8.09 -12.73
C LEU A 122 8.31 -8.62 -13.64
N VAL A 123 7.29 -7.81 -13.91
CA VAL A 123 6.24 -8.15 -14.88
C VAL A 123 6.81 -8.16 -16.30
N GLU A 124 7.60 -7.14 -16.66
CA GLU A 124 8.25 -7.09 -17.98
C GLU A 124 9.28 -8.22 -18.16
N VAL A 125 10.01 -8.59 -17.11
CA VAL A 125 10.89 -9.76 -17.10
C VAL A 125 10.10 -11.06 -17.31
N ALA A 126 8.95 -11.21 -16.65
CA ALA A 126 8.07 -12.38 -16.83
C ALA A 126 7.49 -12.46 -18.24
N ASP A 127 7.04 -11.35 -18.82
CA ASP A 127 6.57 -11.30 -20.20
C ASP A 127 7.68 -11.66 -21.19
N ALA A 128 8.88 -11.10 -21.02
CA ALA A 128 10.04 -11.42 -21.85
C ALA A 128 10.42 -12.90 -21.75
N PHE A 129 10.44 -13.47 -20.54
CA PHE A 129 10.72 -14.88 -20.32
C PHE A 129 9.66 -15.79 -20.98
N ASN A 130 8.38 -15.50 -20.75
CA ASN A 130 7.28 -16.28 -21.31
C ASN A 130 7.30 -16.26 -22.84
N ALA A 131 7.71 -15.15 -23.46
CA ALA A 131 7.86 -15.03 -24.91
C ALA A 131 8.94 -15.96 -25.49
N GLN A 132 9.94 -16.37 -24.70
CA GLN A 132 10.98 -17.31 -25.15
C GLN A 132 10.49 -18.76 -25.22
N ASN A 133 9.35 -19.07 -24.60
CA ASN A 133 8.80 -20.42 -24.53
C ASN A 133 9.82 -21.45 -24.03
N GLU A 134 10.63 -21.07 -23.01
CA GLU A 134 11.61 -21.97 -22.43
C GLU A 134 10.97 -23.26 -21.92
N THR A 135 11.64 -24.39 -22.13
CA THR A 135 11.16 -25.72 -21.73
C THR A 135 12.08 -26.36 -20.71
N LEU A 136 11.50 -27.04 -19.73
CA LEU A 136 12.23 -27.96 -18.87
C LEU A 136 12.76 -29.16 -19.67
N PRO A 137 13.73 -29.93 -19.14
CA PRO A 137 14.20 -31.17 -19.78
C PRO A 137 13.09 -32.21 -20.01
N SER A 138 11.97 -32.12 -19.27
CA SER A 138 10.75 -32.93 -19.48
C SER A 138 10.01 -32.57 -20.78
N GLY A 139 10.32 -31.43 -21.40
CA GLY A 139 9.62 -30.88 -22.56
C GLY A 139 8.44 -29.97 -22.20
N GLU A 140 8.14 -29.78 -20.91
CA GLU A 140 7.10 -28.85 -20.45
C GLU A 140 7.58 -27.40 -20.61
N THR A 141 6.75 -26.55 -21.22
CA THR A 141 7.02 -25.11 -21.33
C THR A 141 6.75 -24.41 -20.00
N ILE A 142 7.68 -23.55 -19.57
CA ILE A 142 7.52 -22.78 -18.34
C ILE A 142 6.62 -21.57 -18.63
N GLN A 143 5.68 -21.29 -17.73
CA GLN A 143 4.82 -20.11 -17.75
C GLN A 143 4.86 -19.42 -16.39
N VAL A 144 5.14 -18.12 -16.38
CA VAL A 144 5.36 -17.34 -15.15
C VAL A 144 4.28 -16.28 -15.01
N GLY A 145 3.51 -16.35 -13.92
CA GLY A 145 2.56 -15.33 -13.50
C GLY A 145 3.12 -14.51 -12.33
N ILE A 146 2.94 -13.19 -12.37
CA ILE A 146 3.38 -12.28 -11.30
C ILE A 146 2.16 -11.67 -10.63
N ARG A 147 1.94 -11.98 -9.35
CA ARG A 147 0.86 -11.38 -8.56
C ARG A 147 1.39 -10.19 -7.76
N GLN A 148 0.79 -9.03 -7.99
CA GLN A 148 1.15 -7.79 -7.32
C GLN A 148 0.54 -7.74 -5.91
N ILE A 149 1.36 -7.99 -4.89
CA ILE A 149 0.95 -7.93 -3.49
C ILE A 149 2.02 -7.21 -2.69
N ALA A 150 1.64 -6.21 -1.89
CA ALA A 150 2.55 -5.58 -0.94
C ALA A 150 3.25 -6.66 -0.08
N SER A 151 4.58 -6.54 0.10
CA SER A 151 5.40 -7.61 0.69
C SER A 151 4.88 -8.11 2.02
N GLY A 152 4.45 -7.22 2.91
CA GLY A 152 3.92 -7.61 4.22
C GLY A 152 2.54 -8.27 4.15
N THR A 153 1.68 -7.85 3.22
CA THR A 153 0.40 -8.52 2.97
C THR A 153 0.62 -9.93 2.43
N ALA A 154 1.56 -10.11 1.49
CA ALA A 154 1.97 -11.44 1.02
C ALA A 154 2.52 -12.31 2.15
N ALA A 155 3.37 -11.76 3.03
CA ALA A 155 3.88 -12.48 4.20
C ALA A 155 2.75 -12.95 5.13
N ARG A 156 1.75 -12.11 5.41
CA ARG A 156 0.57 -12.48 6.21
C ARG A 156 -0.25 -13.59 5.54
N LEU A 157 -0.45 -13.53 4.22
CA LEU A 157 -1.17 -14.57 3.47
C LEU A 157 -0.45 -15.93 3.53
N LEU A 158 0.88 -15.91 3.38
CA LEU A 158 1.75 -17.09 3.50
C LEU A 158 1.71 -17.68 4.91
N GLN A 159 1.83 -16.82 5.94
CA GLN A 159 1.74 -17.22 7.34
C GLN A 159 0.38 -17.89 7.65
N ALA A 160 -0.70 -17.29 7.17
CA ALA A 160 -2.05 -17.81 7.40
C ALA A 160 -2.36 -19.09 6.59
N GLY A 161 -1.48 -19.48 5.65
CA GLY A 161 -1.71 -20.61 4.76
C GLY A 161 -2.88 -20.41 3.79
N THR A 162 -3.33 -19.16 3.63
CA THR A 162 -4.47 -18.79 2.77
C THR A 162 -4.12 -18.76 1.29
N ALA A 163 -2.82 -18.75 0.96
CA ALA A 163 -2.31 -18.87 -0.41
C ALA A 163 -0.98 -19.64 -0.44
N GLN A 164 -0.70 -20.32 -1.56
CA GLN A 164 0.52 -21.10 -1.79
C GLN A 164 1.10 -20.79 -3.17
N PRO A 165 1.74 -19.63 -3.36
CA PRO A 165 2.47 -19.33 -4.60
C PRO A 165 3.68 -20.25 -4.75
N ASN A 166 4.27 -20.28 -5.94
CA ASN A 166 5.49 -21.02 -6.18
C ASN A 166 6.74 -20.22 -5.79
N GLY A 167 6.69 -18.89 -5.93
CA GLY A 167 7.77 -18.00 -5.53
C GLY A 167 7.27 -16.80 -4.72
N TYR A 168 8.17 -16.23 -3.93
CA TYR A 168 7.96 -14.99 -3.20
C TYR A 168 9.17 -14.09 -3.38
N SER A 169 8.92 -12.87 -3.88
CA SER A 169 9.92 -11.81 -4.02
C SER A 169 9.49 -10.52 -3.31
N PRO A 170 9.69 -10.43 -1.97
CA PRO A 170 9.48 -9.19 -1.24
C PRO A 170 10.51 -8.13 -1.63
N SER A 171 10.32 -6.88 -1.18
CA SER A 171 11.31 -5.81 -1.45
C SER A 171 12.63 -6.04 -0.70
N ASN A 172 12.61 -6.74 0.44
CA ASN A 172 13.81 -7.01 1.25
C ASN A 172 13.72 -8.32 2.06
N ASP A 173 14.87 -8.71 2.60
CA ASP A 173 15.11 -9.97 3.33
C ASP A 173 14.37 -10.08 4.68
N LEU A 174 13.93 -8.96 5.27
CA LEU A 174 13.22 -8.96 6.56
C LEU A 174 11.95 -9.82 6.49
N TRP A 175 11.24 -9.75 5.37
CA TRP A 175 10.02 -10.53 5.18
C TRP A 175 10.29 -12.03 5.04
N VAL A 176 11.39 -12.41 4.40
CA VAL A 176 11.81 -13.81 4.29
C VAL A 176 12.13 -14.37 5.68
N ALA A 177 12.90 -13.63 6.48
CA ALA A 177 13.21 -14.02 7.86
C ALA A 177 11.94 -14.16 8.71
N MET A 178 10.96 -13.27 8.53
CA MET A 178 9.70 -13.28 9.26
C MET A 178 8.85 -14.51 8.92
N VAL A 179 8.60 -14.80 7.63
CA VAL A 179 7.78 -15.98 7.25
C VAL A 179 8.46 -17.29 7.68
N GLN A 180 9.79 -17.37 7.62
CA GLN A 180 10.55 -18.52 8.12
C GLN A 180 10.34 -18.74 9.63
N SER A 181 10.40 -17.67 10.45
CA SER A 181 10.17 -17.78 11.90
C SER A 181 8.75 -18.21 12.26
N GLN A 182 7.80 -18.07 11.33
CA GLN A 182 6.41 -18.46 11.49
C GLN A 182 6.10 -19.85 10.91
N GLY A 183 7.14 -20.62 10.56
CA GLY A 183 7.02 -22.00 10.10
C GLY A 183 6.78 -22.16 8.59
N VAL A 184 6.89 -21.09 7.81
CA VAL A 184 6.85 -21.18 6.34
C VAL A 184 8.21 -21.66 5.83
N ASN A 185 8.25 -22.87 5.28
CA ASN A 185 9.49 -23.49 4.78
C ASN A 185 9.87 -22.95 3.39
N THR A 186 10.71 -21.92 3.36
CA THR A 186 11.24 -21.32 2.13
C THR A 186 12.47 -22.08 1.61
N VAL A 187 12.68 -22.05 0.29
CA VAL A 187 13.88 -22.57 -0.39
C VAL A 187 14.57 -21.38 -1.10
N PRO A 188 15.84 -21.04 -0.78
CA PRO A 188 16.53 -19.94 -1.47
C PRO A 188 16.62 -20.18 -2.98
N VAL A 189 16.38 -19.14 -3.78
CA VAL A 189 16.52 -19.19 -5.25
C VAL A 189 17.55 -18.18 -5.73
N VAL A 190 17.40 -16.91 -5.36
CA VAL A 190 18.40 -15.87 -5.61
C VAL A 190 18.35 -14.82 -4.52
N ASP A 191 19.52 -14.44 -4.01
CA ASP A 191 19.63 -13.48 -2.91
C ASP A 191 19.24 -12.07 -3.35
N ARG A 192 19.49 -11.73 -4.61
CA ARG A 192 19.24 -10.39 -5.15
C ARG A 192 18.79 -10.42 -6.60
N LEU A 193 17.51 -10.09 -6.83
CA LEU A 193 16.98 -9.89 -8.18
C LEU A 193 17.31 -8.51 -8.73
N ALA A 194 17.16 -7.48 -7.89
CA ALA A 194 17.36 -6.09 -8.26
C ALA A 194 17.81 -5.31 -7.01
N PRO A 195 18.85 -4.47 -7.10
CA PRO A 195 19.27 -3.64 -5.98
C PRO A 195 18.31 -2.45 -5.80
N ASN A 196 18.00 -2.11 -4.54
CA ASN A 196 17.30 -0.88 -4.20
C ASN A 196 17.69 -0.40 -2.80
N THR A 197 17.38 0.86 -2.51
CA THR A 197 17.71 1.52 -1.25
C THR A 197 16.47 2.21 -0.71
N ALA A 198 16.13 1.94 0.55
CA ALA A 198 15.16 2.73 1.27
C ALA A 198 15.79 4.06 1.74
N GLY A 199 15.03 5.14 1.69
CA GLY A 199 15.47 6.42 2.21
C GLY A 199 14.30 7.34 2.53
N TRP A 200 14.64 8.51 3.07
CA TRP A 200 13.69 9.59 3.32
C TRP A 200 13.74 10.60 2.19
N VAL A 201 12.57 11.01 1.70
CA VAL A 201 12.41 12.13 0.78
C VAL A 201 12.06 13.38 1.58
N LEU A 202 12.77 14.47 1.31
CA LEU A 202 12.54 15.78 1.91
C LEU A 202 12.36 16.82 0.79
N PRO A 203 11.43 17.78 0.91
CA PRO A 203 11.48 19.01 0.12
C PRO A 203 12.82 19.75 0.35
N GLY A 204 13.37 20.39 -0.68
CA GLY A 204 14.66 21.10 -0.62
C GLY A 204 14.73 22.13 0.50
N ALA A 205 13.67 22.92 0.69
CA ALA A 205 13.58 23.88 1.80
C ALA A 205 13.69 23.24 3.19
N VAL A 206 13.15 22.03 3.38
CA VAL A 206 13.28 21.30 4.65
C VAL A 206 14.71 20.76 4.81
N TYR A 207 15.29 20.24 3.73
CA TYR A 207 16.68 19.79 3.73
C TYR A 207 17.64 20.93 4.06
N ASP A 208 17.51 22.08 3.40
CA ASP A 208 18.35 23.26 3.61
C ASP A 208 18.31 23.76 5.05
N GLN A 209 17.11 23.76 5.67
CA GLN A 209 16.95 24.10 7.08
C GLN A 209 17.74 23.15 7.99
N LEU A 210 17.77 21.85 7.69
CA LEU A 210 18.55 20.87 8.44
C LEU A 210 20.04 20.93 8.12
N ALA A 211 20.41 21.41 6.94
CA ALA A 211 21.77 21.51 6.44
C ALA A 211 22.56 22.68 7.05
N GLU A 212 21.89 23.68 7.64
CA GLU A 212 22.55 24.84 8.29
C GLU A 212 23.61 24.43 9.33
N SER A 213 23.43 23.29 9.99
CA SER A 213 24.35 22.78 11.01
C SER A 213 25.38 21.76 10.47
N GLY A 214 25.46 21.53 9.15
CA GLY A 214 26.28 20.50 8.47
C GLY A 214 25.46 19.48 7.65
N GLU A 215 26.12 18.48 7.06
CA GLU A 215 25.47 17.46 6.20
C GLU A 215 24.27 16.77 6.87
N VAL A 216 23.16 16.61 6.13
CA VAL A 216 21.96 15.94 6.62
C VAL A 216 22.05 14.44 6.33
N ASN A 217 22.53 13.69 7.30
CA ASN A 217 22.51 12.23 7.28
C ASN A 217 21.31 11.69 8.07
N PHE A 218 21.12 10.37 8.04
CA PHE A 218 19.99 9.72 8.72
C PHE A 218 19.95 10.00 10.22
N GLU A 219 21.10 10.10 10.89
CA GLU A 219 21.16 10.41 12.33
C GLU A 219 20.64 11.82 12.63
N ARG A 220 21.07 12.81 11.84
CA ARG A 220 20.57 14.17 11.97
C ARG A 220 19.07 14.23 11.72
N LEU A 221 18.60 13.55 10.67
CA LEU A 221 17.18 13.51 10.36
C LEU A 221 16.37 12.93 11.52
N LEU A 222 16.81 11.81 12.10
CA LEU A 222 16.14 11.22 13.27
C LEU A 222 16.12 12.16 14.47
N ASN A 223 17.20 12.90 14.72
CA ASN A 223 17.24 13.89 15.80
C ASN A 223 16.28 15.06 15.55
N ALA A 224 16.17 15.53 14.30
CA ALA A 224 15.22 16.57 13.92
C ALA A 224 13.76 16.10 14.10
N ILE A 225 13.46 14.84 13.76
CA ILE A 225 12.15 14.23 14.02
C ILE A 225 11.93 14.11 15.53
N ALA A 226 12.82 13.47 16.28
CA ALA A 226 12.62 13.25 17.72
C ALA A 226 12.48 14.54 18.53
N SER A 227 13.10 15.64 18.09
CA SER A 227 12.99 16.97 18.72
C SER A 227 11.76 17.79 18.28
N GLY A 228 10.97 17.29 17.33
CA GLY A 228 9.81 18.00 16.78
C GLY A 228 10.17 19.16 15.86
N GLN A 229 11.40 19.21 15.34
CA GLN A 229 11.80 20.21 14.34
C GLN A 229 11.08 19.98 13.00
N ILE A 230 10.83 18.71 12.66
CA ILE A 230 10.03 18.31 11.50
C ILE A 230 9.01 17.25 11.87
N SER A 231 7.88 17.27 11.17
CA SER A 231 6.85 16.25 11.22
C SER A 231 6.96 15.30 10.03
N VAL A 232 6.47 14.07 10.18
CA VAL A 232 6.66 13.04 9.16
C VAL A 232 5.38 12.27 8.87
N ALA A 233 5.37 11.64 7.70
CA ALA A 233 4.48 10.52 7.42
C ALA A 233 5.29 9.25 7.27
N TYR A 234 4.72 8.11 7.66
CA TYR A 234 5.32 6.81 7.36
C TYR A 234 4.24 5.74 7.19
N PRO A 235 4.47 4.71 6.36
CA PRO A 235 3.46 3.71 6.07
C PRO A 235 3.38 2.63 7.15
N ASN A 236 2.35 1.78 7.07
CA ASN A 236 2.14 0.68 7.99
C ASN A 236 3.24 -0.40 7.84
N PRO A 237 4.01 -0.72 8.90
CA PRO A 237 5.08 -1.72 8.85
C PRO A 237 4.58 -3.16 8.78
N TYR A 238 3.27 -3.41 8.82
CA TYR A 238 2.67 -4.73 8.53
C TYR A 238 2.51 -5.00 7.03
N SER A 239 2.56 -3.97 6.19
CA SER A 239 2.37 -4.08 4.74
C SER A 239 3.58 -3.55 3.95
N SER A 240 4.18 -2.45 4.39
CA SER A 240 5.28 -1.78 3.69
C SER A 240 6.67 -2.26 4.11
N SER A 241 7.46 -2.70 3.12
CA SER A 241 8.88 -3.05 3.29
C SER A 241 9.73 -1.89 3.79
N THR A 242 9.51 -0.69 3.25
CA THR A 242 10.23 0.53 3.62
C THR A 242 9.94 0.90 5.08
N ALA A 243 8.68 0.77 5.54
CA ALA A 243 8.32 0.99 6.94
C ALA A 243 8.86 -0.08 7.89
N LEU A 244 8.82 -1.36 7.51
CA LEU A 244 9.42 -2.43 8.33
C LEU A 244 10.93 -2.21 8.48
N ASN A 245 11.61 -1.84 7.39
CA ASN A 245 13.03 -1.48 7.42
C ASN A 245 13.28 -0.28 8.33
N LEU A 246 12.48 0.77 8.22
CA LEU A 246 12.59 1.96 9.08
C LEU A 246 12.39 1.59 10.55
N LEU A 247 11.33 0.85 10.87
CA LEU A 247 11.00 0.41 12.22
C LEU A 247 12.14 -0.39 12.84
N TYR A 248 12.64 -1.38 12.10
CA TYR A 248 13.79 -2.18 12.52
C TYR A 248 15.02 -1.29 12.75
N THR A 249 15.33 -0.42 11.80
CA THR A 249 16.50 0.48 11.87
C THR A 249 16.41 1.43 13.06
N LEU A 250 15.23 1.99 13.34
CA LEU A 250 14.97 2.85 14.50
C LEU A 250 15.26 2.11 15.80
N TYR A 251 14.70 0.91 15.98
CA TYR A 251 14.92 0.12 17.18
C TYR A 251 16.36 -0.36 17.33
N TRP A 252 16.98 -0.82 16.25
CA TRP A 252 18.37 -1.23 16.24
C TRP A 252 19.28 -0.06 16.63
N ARG A 253 19.06 1.15 16.11
CA ARG A 253 19.84 2.32 16.53
C ARG A 253 19.58 2.71 17.98
N ALA A 254 18.32 2.69 18.41
CA ALA A 254 17.94 3.07 19.77
C ALA A 254 18.50 2.12 20.84
N ALA A 255 18.67 0.84 20.52
CA ALA A 255 19.22 -0.17 21.41
C ALA A 255 20.76 -0.07 21.56
N GLY A 256 21.46 0.60 20.65
CA GLY A 256 22.92 0.67 20.65
C GLY A 256 23.75 -0.50 20.07
N PRO A 257 23.22 -1.61 19.49
CA PRO A 257 24.05 -2.69 18.93
C PRO A 257 25.09 -2.29 17.90
N GLN A 258 24.93 -1.14 17.23
CA GLN A 258 25.97 -0.56 16.38
C GLN A 258 27.30 -0.33 17.12
N GLU A 259 27.27 -0.10 18.43
CA GLU A 259 28.45 0.18 19.25
C GLU A 259 29.26 -1.08 19.58
N TYR A 260 28.62 -2.26 19.55
CA TYR A 260 29.24 -3.56 19.80
C TYR A 260 29.14 -4.56 18.62
N GLY A 261 28.65 -4.10 17.46
CA GLY A 261 28.53 -4.92 16.25
C GLY A 261 27.48 -6.02 16.32
N GLY A 262 26.40 -5.82 17.09
CA GLY A 262 25.37 -6.83 17.37
C GLY A 262 24.11 -6.73 16.51
N GLU A 263 23.26 -7.74 16.66
CA GLU A 263 21.86 -7.73 16.21
C GLU A 263 20.95 -7.19 17.31
N LEU A 264 19.78 -6.68 16.93
CA LEU A 264 18.73 -6.31 17.88
C LEU A 264 18.09 -7.58 18.45
N THR A 265 17.84 -7.60 19.76
CA THR A 265 17.19 -8.70 20.47
C THR A 265 15.77 -8.34 20.90
N VAL A 266 14.95 -9.36 21.17
CA VAL A 266 13.58 -9.17 21.68
C VAL A 266 13.57 -8.43 23.04
N SER A 267 14.56 -8.68 23.90
CA SER A 267 14.67 -8.01 25.20
C SER A 267 14.95 -6.51 25.07
N GLU A 268 15.75 -6.11 24.08
CA GLU A 268 16.12 -4.70 23.88
C GLU A 268 14.92 -3.86 23.44
N LEU A 269 14.00 -4.42 22.66
CA LEU A 269 12.75 -3.79 22.23
C LEU A 269 11.89 -3.30 23.41
N GLN A 270 12.02 -3.94 24.57
CA GLN A 270 11.23 -3.62 25.75
C GLN A 270 11.91 -2.63 26.70
N THR A 271 13.15 -2.20 26.41
CA THR A 271 13.88 -1.29 27.28
C THR A 271 13.24 0.11 27.31
N PRO A 272 13.29 0.83 28.44
CA PRO A 272 12.76 2.20 28.53
C PRO A 272 13.37 3.16 27.49
N GLN A 273 14.65 2.98 27.18
CA GLN A 273 15.35 3.78 26.17
C GLN A 273 14.74 3.60 24.78
N VAL A 274 14.61 2.36 24.31
CA VAL A 274 14.05 2.05 22.99
C VAL A 274 12.60 2.53 22.88
N ASN A 275 11.81 2.29 23.92
CA ASN A 275 10.42 2.75 23.97
C ASN A 275 10.31 4.28 23.92
N SER A 276 11.14 5.00 24.68
CA SER A 276 11.15 6.46 24.71
C SER A 276 11.52 7.06 23.35
N VAL A 277 12.57 6.54 22.70
CA VAL A 277 12.97 7.00 21.36
C VAL A 277 11.85 6.76 20.35
N PHE A 278 11.19 5.60 20.40
CA PHE A 278 10.10 5.30 19.49
C PHE A 278 8.86 6.15 19.75
N GLU A 279 8.50 6.42 21.00
CA GLU A 279 7.38 7.32 21.35
C GLU A 279 7.65 8.76 20.91
N GLN A 280 8.88 9.25 21.06
CA GLN A 280 9.29 10.56 20.53
C GLN A 280 9.14 10.61 19.01
N PHE A 281 9.61 9.59 18.29
CA PHE A 281 9.40 9.49 16.85
C PHE A 281 7.90 9.48 16.49
N GLN A 282 7.09 8.63 17.13
CA GLN A 282 5.66 8.52 16.85
C GLN A 282 4.87 9.79 17.14
N SER A 283 5.32 10.60 18.11
CA SER A 283 4.68 11.88 18.43
C SER A 283 4.74 12.89 17.27
N GLN A 284 5.69 12.72 16.34
CA GLN A 284 5.83 13.56 15.14
C GLN A 284 5.22 12.96 13.88
N VAL A 285 4.59 11.79 13.98
CA VAL A 285 3.89 11.18 12.86
C VAL A 285 2.49 11.78 12.76
N LEU A 286 2.24 12.44 11.63
CA LEU A 286 0.96 13.06 11.32
C LEU A 286 0.07 12.20 10.42
N ILE A 287 0.69 11.46 9.50
CA ILE A 287 -0.02 10.69 8.48
C ILE A 287 0.54 9.28 8.39
N THR A 288 -0.35 8.31 8.30
CA THR A 288 -0.03 6.92 8.00
C THR A 288 -0.82 6.45 6.79
N THR A 289 -0.22 5.55 6.00
CA THR A 289 -0.82 4.94 4.82
C THR A 289 -0.51 3.44 4.78
N PRO A 290 -1.18 2.65 3.94
CA PRO A 290 -0.84 1.24 3.77
C PRO A 290 0.58 1.02 3.24
N THR A 291 1.02 1.77 2.24
CA THR A 291 2.32 1.61 1.58
C THR A 291 3.04 2.95 1.34
N THR A 292 4.33 2.88 0.99
CA THR A 292 5.11 4.06 0.64
C THR A 292 4.62 4.72 -0.67
N LEU A 293 4.08 3.93 -1.60
CA LEU A 293 3.52 4.43 -2.86
C LEU A 293 2.31 5.34 -2.61
N ASP A 294 1.49 5.02 -1.60
CA ASP A 294 0.38 5.89 -1.17
C ASP A 294 0.87 7.24 -0.61
N LEU A 295 2.03 7.26 0.07
CA LEU A 295 2.65 8.52 0.52
C LEU A 295 3.21 9.32 -0.64
N GLN A 296 3.80 8.66 -1.63
CA GLN A 296 4.24 9.33 -2.84
C GLN A 296 3.06 9.99 -3.57
N GLU A 297 1.91 9.31 -3.69
CA GLU A 297 0.70 9.89 -4.28
C GLU A 297 0.16 11.07 -3.48
N LEU A 298 0.18 10.96 -2.15
CA LEU A 298 -0.20 12.07 -1.29
C LEU A 298 0.73 13.27 -1.49
N PHE A 299 2.05 13.03 -1.58
CA PHE A 299 3.05 14.07 -1.79
C PHE A 299 2.90 14.76 -3.15
N LEU A 300 2.66 13.98 -4.20
CA LEU A 300 2.40 14.49 -5.55
C LEU A 300 1.18 15.41 -5.62
N ARG A 301 0.17 15.15 -4.78
CA ARG A 301 -1.05 15.94 -4.70
C ARG A 301 -0.90 17.18 -3.80
N ASP A 302 -0.12 17.07 -2.73
CA ASP A 302 -0.06 18.08 -1.66
C ASP A 302 1.30 18.06 -0.96
N GLN A 303 2.27 18.75 -1.57
CA GLN A 303 3.66 18.79 -1.12
C GLN A 303 3.79 19.39 0.30
N ASP A 304 2.96 20.38 0.62
CA ASP A 304 3.00 21.12 1.89
C ASP A 304 2.57 20.27 3.10
N LYS A 305 1.91 19.13 2.87
CA LYS A 305 1.48 18.21 3.95
C LYS A 305 2.58 17.31 4.48
N LEU A 306 3.70 17.16 3.77
CA LEU A 306 4.73 16.18 4.11
C LEU A 306 6.11 16.83 4.14
N GLN A 307 6.66 17.02 5.34
CA GLN A 307 8.03 17.55 5.49
C GLN A 307 9.10 16.46 5.30
N ALA A 308 8.78 15.20 5.62
CA ALA A 308 9.56 14.05 5.20
C ALA A 308 8.71 12.77 5.17
N PHE A 309 9.01 11.85 4.24
CA PHE A 309 8.40 10.53 4.20
C PHE A 309 9.38 9.48 3.64
N PRO A 310 9.29 8.20 4.03
CA PRO A 310 10.15 7.16 3.51
C PRO A 310 9.69 6.69 2.11
N LEU A 311 10.64 6.48 1.20
CA LEU A 311 10.43 6.02 -0.18
C LEU A 311 11.60 5.11 -0.64
N GLU A 312 11.35 4.27 -1.63
CA GLU A 312 12.42 3.53 -2.33
C GLU A 312 13.17 4.44 -3.31
N TYR A 313 14.47 4.23 -3.48
CA TYR A 313 15.32 5.11 -4.30
C TYR A 313 14.88 5.16 -5.76
N GLN A 314 14.47 4.03 -6.33
CA GLN A 314 13.92 4.00 -7.69
C GLN A 314 12.72 4.95 -7.83
N ASN A 315 11.81 4.94 -6.86
CA ASN A 315 10.62 5.78 -6.88
C ASN A 315 11.00 7.25 -6.70
N TYR A 316 12.03 7.53 -5.89
CA TYR A 316 12.57 8.87 -5.73
C TYR A 316 13.18 9.41 -7.03
N LEU A 317 13.91 8.60 -7.81
CA LEU A 317 14.43 9.01 -9.11
C LEU A 317 13.30 9.48 -10.04
N SER A 318 12.22 8.68 -10.15
CA SER A 318 11.05 9.08 -10.94
C SER A 318 10.31 10.28 -10.35
N LEU A 319 10.28 10.44 -9.02
CA LEU A 319 9.70 11.62 -8.38
C LEU A 319 10.43 12.90 -8.79
N LYS A 320 11.77 12.90 -8.86
CA LYS A 320 12.55 14.07 -9.28
C LYS A 320 12.29 14.51 -10.71
N GLU A 321 11.78 13.62 -11.56
CA GLU A 321 11.42 13.93 -12.95
C GLU A 321 10.04 14.61 -13.05
N VAL A 322 9.25 14.61 -11.98
CA VAL A 322 7.95 15.28 -11.94
C VAL A 322 8.16 16.79 -11.77
N PRO A 323 7.58 17.65 -12.63
CA PRO A 323 7.69 19.09 -12.48
C PRO A 323 7.23 19.58 -11.11
N GLY A 324 8.06 20.37 -10.43
CA GLY A 324 7.83 20.86 -9.06
C GLY A 324 8.47 20.01 -7.96
N PHE A 325 9.06 18.86 -8.29
CA PHE A 325 9.70 17.95 -7.34
C PHE A 325 11.21 17.78 -7.58
N GLU A 326 11.79 18.59 -8.49
CA GLU A 326 13.22 18.57 -8.80
C GLU A 326 14.06 18.93 -7.57
N ASP A 327 13.55 19.86 -6.76
CA ASP A 327 14.11 20.33 -5.50
C ASP A 327 13.62 19.45 -4.32
N THR A 328 13.96 18.17 -4.39
CA THR A 328 13.80 17.21 -3.31
C THR A 328 15.11 16.48 -3.07
N GLU A 329 15.32 16.06 -1.82
CA GLU A 329 16.53 15.39 -1.36
C GLU A 329 16.23 14.01 -0.78
N PHE A 330 17.22 13.12 -0.85
CA PHE A 330 17.08 11.72 -0.43
C PHE A 330 18.14 11.31 0.59
N ILE A 331 17.70 10.84 1.74
CA ILE A 331 18.58 10.40 2.84
C ILE A 331 18.41 8.89 3.04
N PRO A 332 19.39 8.06 2.62
CA PRO A 332 19.27 6.60 2.68
C PRO A 332 19.35 6.07 4.12
N PHE A 333 18.70 4.93 4.38
CA PHE A 333 18.77 4.25 5.67
C PHE A 333 18.57 2.72 5.59
N GLY A 334 18.91 2.06 6.70
CA GLY A 334 18.53 0.68 6.99
C GLY A 334 19.23 -0.38 6.16
N ILE A 335 18.60 -1.55 6.05
CA ILE A 335 19.16 -2.65 5.27
C ILE A 335 18.99 -2.41 3.77
N PRO A 336 19.83 -3.03 2.91
CA PRO A 336 19.61 -3.11 1.47
C PRO A 336 18.25 -3.73 1.13
N HIS A 337 17.59 -3.22 0.08
CA HIS A 337 16.41 -3.85 -0.49
C HIS A 337 16.85 -4.68 -1.69
N ASN A 338 17.32 -5.89 -1.41
CA ASN A 338 17.87 -6.80 -2.42
C ASN A 338 16.81 -7.45 -3.31
N ASN A 339 15.52 -7.30 -2.98
CA ASN A 339 14.46 -7.95 -3.73
C ASN A 339 14.70 -9.47 -3.88
N PRO A 340 14.93 -10.23 -2.80
CA PRO A 340 15.28 -11.65 -2.89
C PRO A 340 14.18 -12.44 -3.61
N MET A 341 14.50 -13.63 -4.13
CA MET A 341 13.49 -14.61 -4.51
C MET A 341 13.70 -15.90 -3.72
N VAL A 342 12.62 -16.38 -3.14
CA VAL A 342 12.55 -17.71 -2.53
C VAL A 342 11.44 -18.53 -3.16
N GLY A 343 11.66 -19.83 -3.27
CA GLY A 343 10.64 -20.83 -3.49
C GLY A 343 10.18 -21.42 -2.15
N PHE A 344 9.47 -22.54 -2.22
CA PHE A 344 8.90 -23.18 -1.03
C PHE A 344 8.98 -24.70 -1.09
N ALA A 345 8.99 -25.33 0.09
CA ALA A 345 9.06 -26.79 0.19
C ALA A 345 7.84 -27.53 -0.39
N TRP A 346 6.73 -26.82 -0.63
CA TRP A 346 5.56 -27.38 -1.32
C TRP A 346 5.68 -27.36 -2.85
N ASN A 347 6.71 -26.73 -3.41
CA ASN A 347 6.96 -26.79 -4.85
C ASN A 347 7.28 -28.22 -5.27
N SER A 348 6.67 -28.67 -6.37
CA SER A 348 7.18 -29.85 -7.07
C SER A 348 8.59 -29.57 -7.62
N PRO A 349 9.40 -30.62 -7.89
CA PRO A 349 10.72 -30.44 -8.50
C PRO A 349 10.69 -29.65 -9.81
N ALA A 350 9.63 -29.83 -10.62
CA ALA A 350 9.45 -29.11 -11.88
C ALA A 350 9.16 -27.62 -11.64
N GLN A 351 8.29 -27.28 -10.69
CA GLN A 351 8.01 -25.89 -10.31
C GLN A 351 9.24 -25.19 -9.72
N GLN A 352 10.01 -25.89 -8.87
CA GLN A 352 11.23 -25.34 -8.30
C GLN A 352 12.30 -25.09 -9.39
N ALA A 353 12.49 -26.05 -10.30
CA ALA A 353 13.40 -25.87 -11.44
C ALA A 353 12.94 -24.74 -12.37
N ALA A 354 11.63 -24.60 -12.60
CA ALA A 354 11.07 -23.49 -13.38
C ALA A 354 11.35 -22.13 -12.70
N LEU A 355 11.18 -22.04 -11.38
CA LEU A 355 11.46 -20.83 -10.61
C LEU A 355 12.95 -20.44 -10.67
N GLU A 356 13.84 -21.42 -10.55
CA GLU A 356 15.29 -21.22 -10.69
C GLU A 356 15.69 -20.75 -12.10
N ARG A 357 15.06 -21.31 -13.15
CA ARG A 357 15.27 -20.86 -14.54
C ARG A 357 14.81 -19.43 -14.74
N PHE A 358 13.63 -19.08 -14.22
CA PHE A 358 13.15 -17.71 -14.28
C PHE A 358 14.07 -16.74 -13.54
N ALA A 359 14.55 -17.09 -12.34
CA ALA A 359 15.49 -16.25 -11.59
C ALA A 359 16.84 -16.08 -12.32
N GLN A 360 17.35 -17.13 -12.96
CA GLN A 360 18.54 -17.05 -13.83
C GLN A 360 18.31 -16.09 -15.00
N PHE A 361 17.15 -16.15 -15.64
CA PHE A 361 16.80 -15.21 -16.71
C PHE A 361 16.69 -13.76 -16.20
N ALA A 362 16.03 -13.55 -15.06
CA ALA A 362 15.87 -12.23 -14.44
C ALA A 362 17.20 -11.56 -14.06
N THR A 363 18.26 -12.35 -13.88
CA THR A 363 19.62 -11.88 -13.55
C THR A 363 20.56 -11.76 -14.74
N THR A 364 20.06 -12.00 -15.95
CA THR A 364 20.82 -11.72 -17.18
C THR A 364 21.10 -10.22 -17.34
N SER A 365 22.17 -9.88 -18.06
CA SER A 365 22.56 -8.48 -18.26
C SER A 365 21.45 -7.64 -18.90
N GLU A 366 20.65 -8.20 -19.81
CA GLU A 366 19.53 -7.49 -20.43
C GLU A 366 18.47 -7.11 -19.41
N MET A 367 18.06 -8.05 -18.56
CA MET A 367 17.05 -7.83 -17.53
C MET A 367 17.55 -6.93 -16.40
N GLN A 368 18.86 -6.98 -16.09
CA GLN A 368 19.48 -6.06 -15.14
C GLN A 368 19.57 -4.63 -15.70
N THR A 369 19.90 -4.46 -16.99
CA THR A 369 19.82 -3.15 -17.65
C THR A 369 18.40 -2.61 -17.65
N LEU A 370 17.38 -3.47 -17.84
CA LEU A 370 15.99 -3.06 -17.69
C LEU A 370 15.67 -2.60 -16.27
N ALA A 371 16.20 -3.27 -15.24
CA ALA A 371 16.07 -2.86 -13.84
C ALA A 371 16.67 -1.46 -13.61
N GLU A 372 17.88 -1.23 -14.10
CA GLU A 372 18.57 0.07 -14.01
C GLU A 372 17.79 1.19 -14.71
N GLN A 373 17.21 0.92 -15.89
CA GLN A 373 16.36 1.86 -16.62
C GLN A 373 15.08 2.23 -15.85
N GLN A 374 14.60 1.34 -14.98
CA GLN A 374 13.48 1.58 -14.08
C GLN A 374 13.92 2.12 -12.69
N GLY A 375 15.20 2.46 -12.52
CA GLY A 375 15.72 3.10 -11.31
C GLY A 375 16.26 2.15 -10.24
N PHE A 376 16.25 0.83 -10.47
CA PHE A 376 16.89 -0.15 -9.58
C PHE A 376 18.41 -0.15 -9.78
N VAL A 377 19.09 0.77 -9.09
CA VAL A 377 20.53 1.02 -9.28
C VAL A 377 21.34 0.73 -8.02
N GLU A 378 22.61 0.36 -8.22
CA GLU A 378 23.58 0.17 -7.13
C GLU A 378 24.05 1.53 -6.58
N THR A 379 23.31 2.07 -5.61
CA THR A 379 23.66 3.34 -4.93
C THR A 379 24.97 3.24 -4.15
N ASP A 380 25.59 4.39 -3.86
CA ASP A 380 26.79 4.41 -3.02
C ASP A 380 26.52 3.91 -1.59
N TYR A 381 25.29 4.11 -1.08
CA TYR A 381 24.86 3.57 0.20
C TYR A 381 25.05 2.05 0.30
N LEU A 382 24.63 1.32 -0.73
CA LEU A 382 24.74 -0.14 -0.81
C LEU A 382 26.20 -0.63 -0.79
N LYS A 383 27.14 0.20 -1.24
CA LYS A 383 28.58 -0.11 -1.26
C LYS A 383 29.27 0.13 0.08
N THR A 384 28.65 0.86 1.01
CA THR A 384 29.32 1.32 2.23
C THR A 384 29.55 0.24 3.30
N ALA A 385 28.92 -0.93 3.17
CA ALA A 385 28.90 -2.03 4.15
C ALA A 385 28.45 -1.61 5.58
N LYS A 386 27.93 -0.38 5.76
CA LYS A 386 27.51 0.20 7.05
C LYS A 386 25.99 0.16 7.19
N THR A 387 25.40 -1.01 7.02
CA THR A 387 23.96 -1.24 7.18
C THR A 387 23.71 -2.08 8.43
N PRO A 388 22.53 -1.98 9.06
CA PRO A 388 22.14 -2.95 10.09
C PRO A 388 22.20 -4.38 9.53
N PRO A 389 22.46 -5.40 10.36
CA PRO A 389 22.32 -6.81 9.96
C PRO A 389 20.85 -7.17 9.72
N VAL A 390 20.57 -8.31 9.10
CA VAL A 390 19.20 -8.85 9.04
C VAL A 390 18.93 -9.58 10.36
N PRO A 391 17.96 -9.15 11.19
CA PRO A 391 17.66 -9.80 12.46
C PRO A 391 16.84 -11.08 12.25
N SER A 392 16.65 -11.86 13.31
CA SER A 392 15.71 -12.99 13.26
C SER A 392 14.26 -12.53 13.03
N GLY A 393 13.45 -13.41 12.43
CA GLY A 393 12.02 -13.14 12.26
C GLY A 393 11.27 -12.90 13.57
N GLU A 394 11.67 -13.56 14.67
CA GLU A 394 11.09 -13.34 16.00
C GLU A 394 11.27 -11.89 16.48
N VAL A 395 12.44 -11.29 16.22
CA VAL A 395 12.71 -9.88 16.55
C VAL A 395 11.82 -8.96 15.72
N LEU A 396 11.61 -9.26 14.45
CA LEU A 396 10.75 -8.46 13.57
C LEU A 396 9.27 -8.54 13.99
N LEU A 397 8.79 -9.71 14.39
CA LEU A 397 7.45 -9.89 14.94
C LEU A 397 7.25 -9.15 16.26
N ALA A 398 8.25 -9.19 17.14
CA ALA A 398 8.26 -8.42 18.37
C ALA A 398 8.28 -6.90 18.08
N ALA A 399 9.03 -6.46 17.07
CA ALA A 399 9.08 -5.06 16.65
C ALA A 399 7.73 -4.57 16.13
N GLN A 400 7.05 -5.33 15.25
CA GLN A 400 5.69 -5.04 14.76
C GLN A 400 4.65 -5.05 15.90
N SER A 401 4.80 -5.94 16.88
CA SER A 401 3.93 -5.99 18.05
C SER A 401 4.12 -4.77 18.95
N ASN A 402 5.37 -4.38 19.22
CA ASN A 402 5.69 -3.18 20.00
C ASN A 402 5.20 -1.90 19.28
N TRP A 403 5.35 -1.85 17.96
CA TRP A 403 4.78 -0.79 17.13
C TRP A 403 3.26 -0.69 17.31
N LYS A 404 2.54 -1.81 17.22
CA LYS A 404 1.06 -1.81 17.32
C LYS A 404 0.59 -1.31 18.68
N LEU A 405 1.32 -1.65 19.75
CA LEU A 405 1.03 -1.21 21.11
C LEU A 405 1.28 0.30 21.31
N ARG A 406 2.23 0.89 20.58
CA ARG A 406 2.75 2.24 20.86
C ARG A 406 2.52 3.27 19.77
N LYS A 407 2.00 2.89 18.60
CA LYS A 407 1.79 3.77 17.43
C LYS A 407 1.00 5.05 17.75
N ASP A 408 0.11 4.98 18.75
CA ASP A 408 -0.74 6.10 19.11
C ASP A 408 -0.01 7.10 20.04
N ALA A 409 1.16 6.75 20.59
CA ALA A 409 1.97 7.61 21.46
C ALA A 409 1.17 8.22 22.62
N GLY A 410 0.22 7.46 23.17
CA GLY A 410 -0.68 7.92 24.24
C GLY A 410 -1.81 8.86 23.78
N ARG A 411 -1.91 9.16 22.47
CA ARG A 411 -3.02 9.92 21.91
C ARG A 411 -4.31 9.09 21.93
N THR A 412 -5.41 9.70 22.35
CA THR A 412 -6.74 9.13 22.14
C THR A 412 -7.08 9.21 20.65
N VAL A 413 -7.33 8.07 20.02
CA VAL A 413 -7.76 8.01 18.62
C VAL A 413 -9.28 8.05 18.58
N TYR A 414 -9.83 9.06 17.91
CA TYR A 414 -11.26 9.15 17.63
C TYR A 414 -11.52 8.67 16.20
N MET A 415 -12.58 7.86 16.03
CA MET A 415 -13.07 7.45 14.73
C MET A 415 -14.34 8.23 14.41
N GLU A 416 -14.29 9.05 13.36
CA GLU A 416 -15.46 9.73 12.82
C GLU A 416 -15.82 9.11 11.47
N MET A 417 -17.09 8.74 11.29
CA MET A 417 -17.56 8.09 10.07
C MET A 417 -18.86 8.72 9.61
N VAL A 418 -18.93 8.99 8.30
CA VAL A 418 -20.15 9.41 7.62
C VAL A 418 -20.64 8.19 6.83
N ILE A 419 -21.76 7.62 7.27
CA ILE A 419 -22.33 6.40 6.69
C ILE A 419 -23.62 6.78 5.98
N ASP A 420 -23.68 6.53 4.67
CA ASP A 420 -24.94 6.55 3.94
C ASP A 420 -25.78 5.34 4.37
N THR A 421 -27.04 5.59 4.71
CA THR A 421 -28.03 4.56 5.03
C THR A 421 -29.23 4.64 4.08
N SER A 422 -29.03 5.19 2.88
CA SER A 422 -30.03 5.22 1.82
C SER A 422 -30.39 3.81 1.34
N GLY A 423 -31.48 3.69 0.59
CA GLY A 423 -31.97 2.37 0.14
C GLY A 423 -30.97 1.58 -0.74
N SER A 424 -29.95 2.20 -1.34
CA SER A 424 -28.87 1.47 -2.03
C SER A 424 -27.95 0.71 -1.08
N MET A 425 -27.97 1.04 0.21
CA MET A 425 -27.18 0.39 1.25
C MET A 425 -27.93 -0.79 1.91
N ASP A 426 -29.23 -0.96 1.63
CA ASP A 426 -30.02 -2.03 2.23
C ASP A 426 -29.46 -3.43 1.92
N GLY A 427 -29.39 -4.27 2.94
CA GLY A 427 -28.90 -5.65 2.83
C GLY A 427 -27.38 -5.77 2.96
N GLN A 428 -26.73 -6.38 1.96
CA GLN A 428 -25.30 -6.72 2.03
C GLN A 428 -24.36 -5.53 2.23
N PRO A 429 -24.56 -4.36 1.58
CA PRO A 429 -23.64 -3.22 1.77
C PRO A 429 -23.62 -2.70 3.21
N LEU A 430 -24.79 -2.50 3.84
CA LEU A 430 -24.86 -2.09 5.24
C LEU A 430 -24.32 -3.16 6.19
N GLN A 431 -24.52 -4.44 5.89
CA GLN A 431 -23.91 -5.53 6.67
C GLN A 431 -22.38 -5.47 6.60
N ALA A 432 -21.80 -5.22 5.43
CA ALA A 432 -20.37 -5.08 5.27
C ALA A 432 -19.81 -3.88 6.06
N VAL A 433 -20.52 -2.74 6.09
CA VAL A 433 -20.16 -1.61 6.95
C VAL A 433 -20.19 -2.00 8.42
N GLN A 434 -21.23 -2.69 8.88
CA GLN A 434 -21.32 -3.16 10.28
C GLN A 434 -20.19 -4.12 10.65
N ASP A 435 -19.82 -5.03 9.75
CA ASP A 435 -18.72 -5.97 9.99
C ASP A 435 -17.37 -5.23 10.03
N ALA A 436 -17.15 -4.27 9.13
CA ALA A 436 -15.97 -3.40 9.16
C ALA A 436 -15.88 -2.60 10.47
N LEU A 437 -17.00 -2.09 10.99
CA LEU A 437 -17.05 -1.38 12.27
C LEU A 437 -16.68 -2.28 13.45
N ARG A 438 -17.10 -3.55 13.45
CA ARG A 438 -16.71 -4.51 14.50
C ARG A 438 -15.22 -4.79 14.48
N ILE A 439 -14.63 -4.93 13.28
CA ILE A 439 -13.18 -5.10 13.12
C ILE A 439 -12.43 -3.85 13.59
N ALA A 440 -12.92 -2.66 13.26
CA ALA A 440 -12.26 -1.40 13.57
C ALA A 440 -12.37 -1.00 15.06
N ALA A 441 -13.38 -1.50 15.78
CA ALA A 441 -13.55 -1.29 17.21
C ALA A 441 -12.50 -2.01 18.08
N GLY A 442 -11.68 -2.88 17.47
CA GLY A 442 -10.57 -3.59 18.11
C GLY A 442 -10.91 -5.04 18.32
#